data_AF-A0AAE0FJA0-F1
#
_entry.id   AF-A0AAE0FJA0-F1
#
_cell.length_a   1.000
_cell.length_b   1.000
_cell.length_c   1.000
_cell.angle_alpha   90.00
_cell.angle_beta   90.00
_cell.angle_gamma   90.00
#
_symmetry.space_group_name_H-M   'P 1'
#
loop_
_entity.id
_entity.type
_entity.pdbx_description
1 polymer ?
#
loop_
_entity_poly.entity_id
_entity_poly.type
_entity_poly.pdbx_seq_one_letter_code
_entity_poly.pdbx_strand_id
1 'polypeptide(L)'
;MSDGDASDGNSQKTYDWNGRNVPKNVYKALKAPFRGQQFGSELQKTLDCFDETPQLLNTLDTPTVACVRTELVCKYDSKLVSTVACHRINAGKLLPKLFKSPNVPDEVKLGLCNHSRAKCAIEWKSASEKKRKAEEAVDEEALNLAEEECEAVANPHASKMRKRQSILDARTVFSLGVEEATVITYFLSVFFFACRIPWAILDNFFFREFVRALNPAYHKILHHRDALRTTHLDMLYTEVQENVECCLDAIPGKETLGLDGKTDIRGRSTVNVTRSKQAGHLYVLENGIRWREGAHWQVPCWYRAAYYW
;
A
#
# COMPACT_ATOMS: atom_id res chain seq x y z
N MET A 1 61.82 -71.86 18.93
CA MET A 1 61.89 -70.38 18.97
C MET A 1 60.66 -69.91 18.24
N SER A 2 59.69 -69.50 19.05
CA SER A 2 58.32 -69.24 18.65
C SER A 2 58.09 -67.76 18.88
N ASP A 3 58.18 -66.97 17.82
CA ASP A 3 57.79 -65.56 17.86
C ASP A 3 56.54 -65.40 17.01
N GLY A 4 55.41 -65.62 17.68
CA GLY A 4 54.14 -65.08 17.25
C GLY A 4 54.04 -63.67 17.83
N ASP A 5 54.02 -62.67 16.96
CA ASP A 5 53.74 -61.30 17.37
C ASP A 5 52.29 -60.95 17.01
N ALA A 6 51.58 -60.55 18.06
CA ALA A 6 50.14 -60.45 18.11
C ALA A 6 49.63 -59.30 17.24
N SER A 7 48.72 -59.62 16.33
CA SER A 7 47.82 -58.64 15.75
C SER A 7 46.91 -58.11 16.86
N ASP A 8 47.18 -56.90 17.36
CA ASP A 8 46.28 -56.13 18.21
C ASP A 8 45.00 -55.78 17.42
N GLY A 9 44.07 -56.74 17.43
CA GLY A 9 42.73 -56.59 16.91
C GLY A 9 41.94 -55.67 17.83
N ASN A 10 42.07 -54.36 17.59
CA ASN A 10 41.26 -53.31 18.20
C ASN A 10 39.78 -53.51 17.79
N SER A 11 39.14 -54.46 18.46
CA SER A 11 37.74 -54.83 18.28
C SER A 11 36.91 -53.67 18.81
N GLN A 12 36.65 -52.68 17.96
CA GLN A 12 35.81 -51.54 18.29
C GLN A 12 34.47 -52.06 18.79
N LYS A 13 34.15 -51.80 20.07
CA LYS A 13 32.87 -52.16 20.68
C LYS A 13 31.73 -51.65 19.77
N THR A 14 30.96 -52.58 19.21
CA THR A 14 29.76 -52.30 18.44
C THR A 14 28.55 -52.24 19.37
N TYR A 15 27.54 -51.48 18.97
CA TYR A 15 26.30 -51.28 19.70
C TYR A 15 25.12 -51.66 18.80
N ASP A 16 24.09 -52.27 19.36
CA ASP A 16 22.89 -52.64 18.60
C ASP A 16 21.97 -51.43 18.38
N TRP A 17 21.64 -51.17 17.11
CA TRP A 17 20.67 -50.19 16.66
C TRP A 17 19.67 -50.85 15.69
N ASN A 18 18.44 -51.05 16.16
CA ASN A 18 17.36 -51.71 15.40
C ASN A 18 17.77 -53.05 14.77
N GLY A 19 18.53 -53.89 15.51
CA GLY A 19 19.00 -55.19 15.05
C GLY A 19 20.29 -55.14 14.22
N ARG A 20 20.95 -53.98 14.12
CA ARG A 20 22.21 -53.79 13.40
C ARG A 20 23.32 -53.30 14.31
N ASN A 21 24.46 -53.98 14.26
CA ASN A 21 25.68 -53.57 14.98
C ASN A 21 26.29 -52.33 14.33
N VAL A 22 26.40 -51.24 15.10
CA VAL A 22 26.98 -49.97 14.67
C VAL A 22 28.14 -49.54 15.57
N PRO A 23 29.16 -48.82 15.05
CA PRO A 23 30.23 -48.26 15.88
C PRO A 23 29.71 -47.25 16.92
N LYS A 24 30.45 -47.09 18.04
CA LYS A 24 30.06 -46.21 19.18
C LYS A 24 29.70 -44.78 18.77
N ASN A 25 30.47 -44.18 17.88
CA ASN A 25 30.27 -42.82 17.37
C ASN A 25 28.96 -42.70 16.55
N VAL A 26 28.64 -43.71 15.74
CA VAL A 26 27.39 -43.79 14.98
C VAL A 26 26.20 -43.95 15.92
N TYR A 27 26.31 -44.83 16.92
CA TYR A 27 25.27 -45.02 17.93
C TYR A 27 24.98 -43.73 18.71
N LYS A 28 26.05 -43.02 19.13
CA LYS A 28 25.92 -41.73 19.81
C LYS A 28 25.23 -40.69 18.92
N ALA A 29 25.57 -40.64 17.63
CA ALA A 29 24.92 -39.73 16.69
C ALA A 29 23.43 -40.06 16.52
N LEU A 30 23.07 -41.34 16.38
CA LEU A 30 21.68 -41.79 16.20
C LEU A 30 20.79 -41.50 17.42
N LYS A 31 21.33 -41.60 18.64
CA LYS A 31 20.60 -41.30 19.88
C LYS A 31 20.53 -39.82 20.24
N ALA A 32 21.47 -39.00 19.79
CA ALA A 32 21.50 -37.58 20.16
C ALA A 32 20.39 -36.81 19.43
N PRO A 33 19.63 -35.93 20.11
CA PRO A 33 18.61 -35.10 19.47
C PRO A 33 19.25 -34.20 18.40
N PHE A 34 18.60 -34.09 17.24
CA PHE A 34 19.10 -33.43 16.04
C PHE A 34 20.53 -33.85 15.68
N ARG A 35 20.87 -35.10 16.00
CA ARG A 35 22.19 -35.73 15.86
C ARG A 35 23.31 -34.92 16.52
N GLY A 36 23.00 -34.26 17.64
CA GLY A 36 23.95 -33.49 18.44
C GLY A 36 24.23 -32.08 17.92
N GLN A 37 23.50 -31.61 16.92
CA GLN A 37 23.56 -30.21 16.47
C GLN A 37 22.80 -29.30 17.45
N GLN A 38 23.43 -28.22 17.87
CA GLN A 38 22.79 -27.22 18.74
C GLN A 38 22.22 -26.06 17.90
N PHE A 39 21.05 -25.56 18.30
CA PHE A 39 20.36 -24.46 17.63
C PHE A 39 20.05 -23.34 18.61
N GLY A 40 20.03 -22.10 18.10
CA GLY A 40 19.48 -20.97 18.86
C GLY A 40 17.97 -21.11 19.07
N SER A 41 17.45 -20.39 20.06
CA SER A 41 16.03 -20.43 20.46
C SER A 41 15.05 -20.17 19.31
N GLU A 42 15.40 -19.30 18.37
CA GLU A 42 14.58 -19.00 17.18
C GLU A 42 14.46 -20.20 16.23
N LEU A 43 15.59 -20.86 15.95
CA LEU A 43 15.63 -22.01 15.04
C LEU A 43 15.04 -23.27 15.69
N GLN A 44 15.17 -23.39 17.01
CA GLN A 44 14.57 -24.48 17.78
C GLN A 44 13.04 -24.49 17.60
N LYS A 45 12.39 -23.32 17.66
CA LYS A 45 10.93 -23.21 17.42
C LYS A 45 10.50 -23.70 16.05
N THR A 46 11.35 -23.53 15.03
CA THR A 46 11.07 -24.06 13.69
C THR A 46 11.18 -25.59 13.67
N LEU A 47 12.15 -26.14 14.39
CA LEU A 47 12.36 -27.60 14.49
C LEU A 47 11.30 -28.28 15.36
N ASP A 48 10.73 -27.58 16.34
CA ASP A 48 9.65 -28.11 17.19
C ASP A 48 8.38 -28.44 16.38
N CYS A 49 8.23 -27.88 15.17
CA CYS A 49 7.17 -28.22 14.19
C CYS A 49 7.42 -29.55 13.45
N PHE A 50 8.56 -30.20 13.67
CA PHE A 50 8.93 -31.46 13.02
C PHE A 50 9.15 -32.56 14.05
N ASP A 51 8.74 -33.77 13.69
CA ASP A 51 9.20 -34.99 14.36
C ASP A 51 10.49 -35.46 13.70
N GLU A 52 11.49 -35.80 14.53
CA GLU A 52 12.76 -36.31 14.03
C GLU A 52 12.85 -37.83 14.11
N THR A 53 13.18 -38.45 12.98
CA THR A 53 13.45 -39.88 12.91
C THR A 53 14.90 -40.11 12.49
N PRO A 54 15.73 -40.78 13.31
CA PRO A 54 17.06 -41.20 12.92
C PRO A 54 17.00 -42.27 11.84
N GLN A 55 17.68 -42.05 10.72
CA GLN A 55 17.82 -43.03 9.66
C GLN A 55 19.29 -43.42 9.47
N LEU A 56 19.53 -44.70 9.22
CA LEU A 56 20.83 -45.22 8.83
C LEU A 56 20.76 -45.69 7.39
N LEU A 57 21.57 -45.10 6.50
CA LEU A 57 21.65 -45.54 5.11
C LEU A 57 22.33 -46.91 5.04
N ASN A 58 21.69 -47.86 4.36
CA ASN A 58 22.08 -49.27 4.31
C ASN A 58 23.28 -49.58 3.39
N THR A 59 24.08 -48.59 3.01
CA THR A 59 25.05 -48.75 1.91
C THR A 59 26.40 -49.35 2.29
N LEU A 60 26.74 -49.53 3.57
CA LEU A 60 28.06 -50.03 3.99
C LEU A 60 27.97 -51.12 5.05
N ASP A 61 28.85 -52.12 4.96
CA ASP A 61 29.00 -53.18 5.96
C ASP A 61 29.43 -52.63 7.33
N THR A 62 30.27 -51.59 7.32
CA THR A 62 30.67 -50.80 8.49
C THR A 62 30.13 -49.37 8.38
N PRO A 63 28.97 -49.06 8.99
CA PRO A 63 28.39 -47.74 8.90
C PRO A 63 29.28 -46.70 9.59
N THR A 64 29.45 -45.55 8.93
CA THR A 64 30.15 -44.39 9.49
C THR A 64 29.14 -43.30 9.84
N VAL A 65 29.57 -42.24 10.54
CA VAL A 65 28.70 -41.09 10.89
C VAL A 65 28.14 -40.42 9.63
N ALA A 66 28.83 -40.51 8.49
CA ALA A 66 28.36 -40.02 7.20
C ALA A 66 27.14 -40.79 6.66
N CYS A 67 26.88 -42.01 7.13
CA CYS A 67 25.70 -42.81 6.78
C CYS A 67 24.46 -42.43 7.60
N VAL A 68 24.63 -41.64 8.66
CA VAL A 68 23.52 -41.18 9.51
C VAL A 68 22.78 -40.04 8.83
N ARG A 69 21.46 -40.17 8.78
CA ARG A 69 20.51 -39.18 8.26
C ARG A 69 19.48 -38.85 9.34
N THR A 70 18.93 -37.65 9.27
CA THR A 70 17.75 -37.25 10.03
C THR A 70 16.64 -37.01 9.05
N GLU A 71 15.56 -37.75 9.20
CA GLU A 71 14.31 -37.45 8.55
C GLU A 71 13.50 -36.55 9.47
N LEU A 72 13.06 -35.40 8.94
CA LEU A 72 12.21 -34.44 9.62
C LEU A 72 10.85 -34.46 8.95
N VAL A 73 9.81 -34.91 9.66
CA VAL A 73 8.43 -34.94 9.17
C VAL A 73 7.64 -33.85 9.87
N CYS A 74 6.96 -32.98 9.13
CA CYS A 74 6.17 -31.92 9.75
C CYS A 74 4.95 -32.52 10.48
N LYS A 75 4.76 -32.11 11.74
CA LYS A 75 3.64 -32.56 12.59
C LYS A 75 2.26 -32.23 12.02
N TYR A 76 2.18 -31.14 11.26
CA TYR A 76 0.93 -30.63 10.70
C TYR A 76 0.73 -31.02 9.23
N ASP A 77 1.80 -31.45 8.54
CA ASP A 77 1.76 -31.82 7.15
C ASP A 77 2.67 -33.02 6.90
N SER A 78 2.09 -34.23 6.94
CA SER A 78 2.84 -35.48 6.75
C SER A 78 3.52 -35.59 5.37
N LYS A 79 3.10 -34.77 4.40
CA LYS A 79 3.76 -34.68 3.08
C LYS A 79 5.02 -33.84 3.11
N LEU A 80 5.19 -32.99 4.12
CA LEU A 80 6.36 -32.14 4.27
C LEU A 80 7.47 -32.92 5.01
N VAL A 81 8.23 -33.67 4.24
CA VAL A 81 9.38 -34.45 4.71
C VAL A 81 10.69 -33.81 4.24
N SER A 82 11.69 -33.78 5.12
CA SER A 82 13.05 -33.33 4.78
C SER A 82 14.08 -34.28 5.36
N THR A 83 14.82 -34.97 4.49
CA THR A 83 15.92 -35.84 4.89
C THR A 83 17.25 -35.11 4.75
N VAL A 84 18.04 -35.07 5.83
CA VAL A 84 19.30 -34.33 5.89
C VAL A 84 20.42 -35.17 6.51
N ALA A 85 21.66 -34.90 6.10
CA ALA A 85 22.84 -35.53 6.67
C ALA A 85 23.06 -35.12 8.12
N CYS A 86 23.72 -36.02 8.88
CA CYS A 86 24.20 -35.73 10.22
C CYS A 86 24.95 -34.39 10.28
N HIS A 87 24.66 -33.57 11.28
CA HIS A 87 25.21 -32.22 11.47
C HIS A 87 24.97 -31.21 10.32
N ARG A 88 23.99 -31.48 9.43
CA ARG A 88 23.65 -30.58 8.30
C ARG A 88 22.18 -30.15 8.29
N ILE A 89 21.52 -30.16 9.45
CA ILE A 89 20.16 -29.65 9.57
C ILE A 89 20.20 -28.13 9.44
N ASN A 90 19.44 -27.59 8.49
CA ASN A 90 19.31 -26.15 8.27
C ASN A 90 17.84 -25.74 8.46
N ALA A 91 17.50 -25.34 9.69
CA ALA A 91 16.15 -24.91 10.05
C ALA A 91 15.66 -23.71 9.23
N GLY A 92 16.57 -22.80 8.82
CA GLY A 92 16.22 -21.66 7.97
C GLY A 92 15.68 -22.06 6.60
N LYS A 93 16.06 -23.23 6.06
CA LYS A 93 15.51 -23.77 4.81
C LYS A 93 14.16 -24.48 4.99
N LEU A 94 13.79 -24.84 6.21
CA LEU A 94 12.51 -25.49 6.53
C LEU A 94 11.39 -24.45 6.69
N LEU A 95 11.73 -23.27 7.22
CA LEU A 95 10.78 -22.19 7.49
C LEU A 95 9.96 -21.76 6.26
N PRO A 96 10.53 -21.54 5.05
CA PRO A 96 9.74 -21.24 3.86
C PRO A 96 8.81 -22.38 3.44
N LYS A 97 9.15 -23.63 3.76
CA LYS A 97 8.30 -24.78 3.43
C LYS A 97 7.08 -24.85 4.35
N LEU A 98 7.25 -24.51 5.63
CA LEU A 98 6.14 -24.40 6.59
C LEU A 98 5.13 -23.33 6.17
N PHE A 99 5.59 -22.14 5.78
CA PHE A 99 4.69 -21.05 5.35
C PHE A 99 3.94 -21.36 4.04
N LYS A 100 4.53 -22.18 3.16
CA LYS A 100 3.90 -22.60 1.90
C LYS A 100 2.89 -23.74 2.09
N SER A 101 2.96 -24.50 3.17
CA SER A 101 2.04 -25.61 3.39
C SER A 101 0.65 -25.11 3.77
N PRO A 102 -0.42 -25.58 3.10
CA PRO A 102 -1.80 -25.24 3.45
C PRO A 102 -2.28 -25.95 4.73
N ASN A 103 -1.64 -27.06 5.10
CA ASN A 103 -2.07 -27.90 6.23
C ASN A 103 -1.52 -27.40 7.57
N VAL A 104 -0.49 -26.55 7.55
CA VAL A 104 0.06 -25.95 8.77
C VAL A 104 -0.90 -24.83 9.25
N PRO A 105 -1.43 -24.91 10.48
CA PRO A 105 -2.36 -23.91 11.01
C PRO A 105 -1.76 -22.50 11.04
N ASP A 106 -2.60 -21.49 10.81
CA ASP A 106 -2.17 -20.09 10.76
C ASP A 106 -1.68 -19.58 12.13
N GLU A 107 -2.21 -20.12 13.24
CA GLU A 107 -1.71 -19.82 14.60
C GLU A 107 -0.25 -20.22 14.78
N VAL A 108 0.14 -21.37 14.24
CA VAL A 108 1.53 -21.86 14.29
C VAL A 108 2.42 -20.97 13.42
N LYS A 109 1.95 -20.58 12.24
CA LYS A 109 2.66 -19.66 11.34
C LYS A 109 2.85 -18.28 11.97
N LEU A 110 1.83 -17.73 12.65
CA LEU A 110 1.92 -16.48 13.40
C LEU A 110 2.91 -16.59 14.56
N GLY A 111 2.87 -17.71 15.30
CA GLY A 111 3.83 -18.02 16.35
C GLY A 111 5.26 -18.02 15.83
N LEU A 112 5.52 -18.59 14.65
CA LEU A 112 6.83 -18.57 14.00
C LEU A 112 7.23 -17.16 13.55
N CYS A 113 6.28 -16.36 13.04
CA CYS A 113 6.55 -14.98 12.62
C CYS A 113 6.98 -14.07 13.78
N ASN A 114 6.44 -14.29 14.99
CA ASN A 114 6.82 -13.50 16.17
C ASN A 114 8.26 -13.74 16.64
N HIS A 115 8.88 -14.85 16.20
CA HIS A 115 10.21 -15.26 16.64
C HIS A 115 11.24 -15.32 15.51
N SER A 116 10.85 -14.96 14.28
CA SER A 116 11.74 -15.01 13.12
C SER A 116 11.72 -13.69 12.37
N ARG A 117 12.91 -13.14 12.12
CA ARG A 117 13.11 -11.97 11.23
C ARG A 117 13.39 -12.38 9.78
N ALA A 118 13.18 -13.66 9.43
CA ALA A 118 13.39 -14.12 8.07
C ALA A 118 12.42 -13.43 7.09
N LYS A 119 12.89 -13.13 5.89
CA LYS A 119 12.09 -12.46 4.84
C LYS A 119 10.75 -13.17 4.57
N CYS A 120 10.75 -14.51 4.54
CA CYS A 120 9.52 -15.29 4.33
C CYS A 120 8.48 -15.13 5.44
N ALA A 121 8.91 -14.92 6.69
CA ALA A 121 8.01 -14.69 7.81
C ALA A 121 7.37 -13.29 7.74
N ILE A 122 8.16 -12.28 7.37
CA ILE A 122 7.67 -10.90 7.19
C ILE A 122 6.66 -10.84 6.04
N GLU A 123 6.99 -11.46 4.90
CA GLU A 123 6.11 -11.53 3.74
C GLU A 123 4.79 -12.23 4.07
N TRP A 124 4.85 -13.40 4.72
CA TRP A 124 3.65 -14.15 5.11
C TRP A 124 2.77 -13.36 6.08
N LYS A 125 3.36 -12.75 7.13
CA LYS A 125 2.61 -11.93 8.11
C LYS A 125 1.88 -10.77 7.42
N SER A 126 2.57 -10.05 6.54
CA SER A 126 1.97 -8.92 5.80
C SER A 126 0.83 -9.36 4.86
N ALA A 127 0.95 -10.53 4.23
CA ALA A 127 -0.09 -11.08 3.37
C ALA A 127 -1.31 -11.56 4.17
N SER A 128 -1.07 -12.22 5.31
CA SER A 128 -2.12 -12.67 6.23
C SER A 128 -2.89 -11.48 6.82
N GLU A 129 -2.22 -10.42 7.26
CA GLU A 129 -2.88 -9.21 7.75
C GLU A 129 -3.73 -8.52 6.68
N LYS A 130 -3.25 -8.46 5.43
CA LYS A 130 -4.05 -7.94 4.31
C LYS A 130 -5.29 -8.78 4.04
N LYS A 131 -5.15 -10.11 4.09
CA LYS A 131 -6.27 -11.03 3.90
C LYS A 131 -7.30 -10.87 5.01
N ARG A 132 -6.85 -10.81 6.27
CA ARG A 132 -7.74 -10.62 7.43
C ARG A 132 -8.46 -9.28 7.38
N LYS A 133 -7.78 -8.20 7.00
CA LYS A 133 -8.43 -6.89 6.77
C LYS A 133 -9.45 -6.91 5.64
N ALA A 134 -9.20 -7.68 4.58
CA ALA A 134 -10.15 -7.84 3.49
C ALA A 134 -11.37 -8.65 3.93
N GLU A 135 -11.20 -9.70 4.74
CA GLU A 135 -12.29 -10.48 5.33
C GLU A 135 -13.09 -9.65 6.35
N GLU A 136 -12.42 -8.92 7.25
CA GLU A 136 -13.04 -7.99 8.19
C GLU A 136 -13.83 -6.88 7.46
N ALA A 137 -13.32 -6.35 6.35
CA ALA A 137 -14.04 -5.35 5.55
C ALA A 137 -15.33 -5.90 4.90
N VAL A 138 -15.32 -7.17 4.49
CA VAL A 138 -16.52 -7.84 3.94
C VAL A 138 -17.56 -8.08 5.04
N ASP A 139 -17.12 -8.48 6.23
CA ASP A 139 -18.01 -8.68 7.37
C ASP A 139 -18.56 -7.34 7.91
N GLU A 140 -17.77 -6.26 7.93
CA GLU A 140 -18.24 -4.91 8.23
C GLU A 140 -19.23 -4.40 7.16
N GLU A 141 -19.02 -4.69 5.88
CA GLU A 141 -19.97 -4.36 4.82
C GLU A 141 -21.30 -5.13 4.98
N ALA A 142 -21.25 -6.41 5.38
CA ALA A 142 -22.43 -7.21 5.67
C ALA A 142 -23.19 -6.76 6.93
N LEU A 143 -22.47 -6.36 7.98
CA LEU A 143 -23.05 -5.79 9.21
C LEU A 143 -23.65 -4.40 8.95
N ASN A 144 -22.97 -3.54 8.19
CA ASN A 144 -23.51 -2.26 7.75
C ASN A 144 -24.78 -2.46 6.92
N LEU A 145 -24.82 -3.43 6.00
CA LEU A 145 -26.04 -3.77 5.26
C LEU A 145 -27.21 -4.16 6.19
N ALA A 146 -26.93 -4.92 7.26
CA ALA A 146 -27.94 -5.37 8.21
C ALA A 146 -28.42 -4.26 9.16
N GLU A 147 -27.53 -3.41 9.66
CA GLU A 147 -27.89 -2.21 10.44
C GLU A 147 -28.65 -1.21 9.56
N GLU A 148 -28.25 -1.05 8.30
CA GLU A 148 -28.93 -0.23 7.32
C GLU A 148 -30.34 -0.76 7.00
N GLU A 149 -30.57 -2.07 6.92
CA GLU A 149 -31.92 -2.64 6.79
C GLU A 149 -32.82 -2.31 7.99
N CYS A 150 -32.27 -2.35 9.20
CA CYS A 150 -33.01 -1.98 10.42
C CYS A 150 -33.37 -0.49 10.46
N GLU A 151 -32.47 0.40 9.98
CA GLU A 151 -32.71 1.84 9.93
C GLU A 151 -33.74 2.26 8.85
N ALA A 152 -33.84 1.50 7.75
CA ALA A 152 -34.86 1.72 6.72
C ALA A 152 -36.28 1.33 7.14
N VAL A 153 -36.43 0.44 8.12
CA VAL A 153 -37.72 0.13 8.76
C VAL A 153 -38.12 1.28 9.70
N ALA A 154 -37.16 1.92 10.36
CA ALA A 154 -37.40 3.00 11.31
C ALA A 154 -37.71 4.36 10.65
N ASN A 155 -37.22 4.61 9.42
CA ASN A 155 -37.37 5.91 8.75
C ASN A 155 -37.99 5.82 7.34
N PRO A 156 -39.28 6.15 7.15
CA PRO A 156 -39.96 6.09 5.84
C PRO A 156 -39.36 7.04 4.79
N HIS A 157 -38.59 8.06 5.22
CA HIS A 157 -37.88 8.96 4.31
C HIS A 157 -36.63 8.29 3.70
N ALA A 158 -35.93 7.48 4.49
CA ALA A 158 -34.78 6.69 4.04
C ALA A 158 -35.21 5.59 3.05
N SER A 159 -36.36 4.94 3.28
CA SER A 159 -36.94 3.97 2.36
C SER A 159 -37.29 4.57 0.99
N LYS A 160 -37.85 5.80 0.95
CA LYS A 160 -38.12 6.51 -0.32
C LYS A 160 -36.85 6.93 -1.04
N MET A 161 -35.82 7.37 -0.32
CA MET A 161 -34.49 7.63 -0.88
C MET A 161 -33.87 6.37 -1.48
N ARG A 162 -33.97 5.22 -0.80
CA ARG A 162 -33.47 3.92 -1.30
C ARG A 162 -34.20 3.43 -2.53
N LYS A 163 -35.52 3.56 -2.59
CA LYS A 163 -36.28 3.25 -3.81
C LYS A 163 -35.84 4.13 -4.98
N ARG A 164 -35.51 5.40 -4.73
CA ARG A 164 -34.95 6.29 -5.76
C ARG A 164 -33.52 5.87 -6.15
N GLN A 165 -32.71 5.46 -5.18
CA GLN A 165 -31.34 4.99 -5.40
C GLN A 165 -31.31 3.67 -6.19
N SER A 166 -32.13 2.69 -5.85
CA SER A 166 -32.21 1.42 -6.58
C SER A 166 -32.74 1.59 -8.01
N ILE A 167 -33.62 2.58 -8.25
CA ILE A 167 -34.05 2.95 -9.61
C ILE A 167 -32.90 3.61 -10.40
N LEU A 168 -32.02 4.39 -9.75
CA LEU A 168 -30.83 4.99 -10.38
C LEU A 168 -29.76 3.93 -10.68
N ASP A 169 -29.52 3.02 -9.74
CA ASP A 169 -28.56 1.94 -9.89
C ASP A 169 -29.01 0.93 -10.97
N ALA A 170 -30.31 0.62 -11.03
CA ALA A 170 -30.89 -0.22 -12.08
C ALA A 170 -30.83 0.42 -13.49
N ARG A 171 -30.57 1.73 -13.60
CA ARG A 171 -30.48 2.45 -14.88
C ARG A 171 -29.08 2.53 -15.47
N THR A 172 -28.03 2.05 -14.80
CA THR A 172 -26.65 2.35 -15.23
C THR A 172 -25.77 1.12 -15.48
N VAL A 173 -25.63 0.79 -16.77
CA VAL A 173 -24.38 0.23 -17.31
C VAL A 173 -23.97 1.13 -18.47
N PHE A 174 -23.23 2.19 -18.14
CA PHE A 174 -22.43 2.92 -19.13
C PHE A 174 -21.03 3.05 -18.54
N SER A 175 -20.11 2.24 -19.05
CA SER A 175 -18.68 2.47 -18.82
C SER A 175 -18.34 3.84 -19.42
N LEU A 176 -17.84 4.76 -18.60
CA LEU A 176 -17.43 6.08 -19.05
C LEU A 176 -16.04 5.98 -19.70
N GLY A 177 -15.87 6.56 -20.88
CA GLY A 177 -14.56 6.65 -21.52
C GLY A 177 -13.62 7.54 -20.72
N VAL A 178 -12.31 7.32 -20.84
CA VAL A 178 -11.29 8.16 -20.16
C VAL A 178 -11.41 9.62 -20.60
N GLU A 179 -11.61 9.86 -21.90
CA GLU A 179 -11.75 11.21 -22.46
C GLU A 179 -12.98 11.94 -21.92
N GLU A 180 -14.13 11.26 -21.83
CA GLU A 180 -15.36 11.83 -21.27
C GLU A 180 -15.19 12.18 -19.79
N ALA A 181 -14.51 11.30 -19.03
CA ALA A 181 -14.19 11.58 -17.63
C ALA A 181 -13.29 12.81 -17.48
N THR A 182 -12.30 12.98 -18.36
CA THR A 182 -11.43 14.17 -18.37
C THR A 182 -12.22 15.44 -18.66
N VAL A 183 -13.13 15.41 -19.65
CA VAL A 183 -13.97 16.57 -20.01
C VAL A 183 -14.88 16.97 -18.85
N ILE A 184 -15.55 16.02 -18.21
CA ILE A 184 -16.42 16.30 -17.04
C ILE A 184 -15.58 16.92 -15.91
N THR A 185 -14.40 16.36 -15.65
CA THR A 185 -13.49 16.85 -14.60
C THR A 185 -13.00 18.27 -14.89
N TYR A 186 -12.68 18.58 -16.15
CA TYR A 186 -12.29 19.92 -16.57
C TYR A 186 -13.41 20.93 -16.30
N PHE A 187 -14.62 20.68 -16.80
CA PHE A 187 -15.75 21.60 -16.59
C PHE A 187 -16.15 21.74 -15.12
N LEU A 188 -16.05 20.66 -14.35
CA LEU A 188 -16.27 20.73 -12.91
C LEU A 188 -15.24 21.64 -12.24
N SER A 189 -13.99 21.54 -12.66
CA SER A 189 -12.90 22.38 -12.14
C SER A 189 -13.10 23.85 -12.49
N VAL A 190 -13.47 24.14 -13.74
CA VAL A 190 -13.83 25.50 -14.20
C VAL A 190 -15.00 26.06 -13.39
N PHE A 191 -16.05 25.27 -13.15
CA PHE A 191 -17.21 25.69 -12.36
C PHE A 191 -16.82 26.05 -10.92
N PHE A 192 -16.06 25.18 -10.24
CA PHE A 192 -15.58 25.44 -8.89
C PHE A 192 -14.73 26.71 -8.83
N PHE A 193 -13.86 26.87 -9.81
CA PHE A 193 -12.99 28.03 -9.91
C PHE A 193 -13.76 29.33 -10.16
N ALA A 194 -14.57 29.38 -11.22
CA ALA A 194 -15.30 30.58 -11.64
C ALA A 194 -16.35 31.01 -10.62
N CYS A 195 -17.02 30.05 -9.97
CA CYS A 195 -18.02 30.33 -8.94
C CYS A 195 -17.41 30.53 -7.54
N ARG A 196 -16.08 30.49 -7.40
CA ARG A 196 -15.35 30.61 -6.12
C ARG A 196 -15.85 29.62 -5.06
N ILE A 197 -16.14 28.40 -5.49
CA ILE A 197 -16.62 27.33 -4.62
C ILE A 197 -15.40 26.68 -3.94
N PRO A 198 -15.40 26.55 -2.60
CA PRO A 198 -14.33 25.85 -1.91
C PRO A 198 -14.22 24.39 -2.37
N TRP A 199 -13.01 23.94 -2.70
CA TRP A 199 -12.76 22.55 -3.11
C TRP A 199 -13.12 21.50 -2.05
N ALA A 200 -13.25 21.90 -0.78
CA ALA A 200 -13.74 21.04 0.30
C ALA A 200 -15.13 20.45 0.03
N ILE A 201 -15.93 21.07 -0.86
CA ILE A 201 -17.24 20.54 -1.25
C ILE A 201 -17.14 19.19 -1.97
N LEU A 202 -16.02 18.87 -2.64
CA LEU A 202 -15.82 17.58 -3.31
C LEU A 202 -15.85 16.39 -2.34
N ASP A 203 -15.49 16.62 -1.09
CA ASP A 203 -15.53 15.59 -0.04
C ASP A 203 -16.85 15.62 0.75
N ASN A 204 -17.76 16.57 0.45
CA ASN A 204 -19.06 16.64 1.08
C ASN A 204 -19.97 15.51 0.57
N PHE A 205 -20.60 14.80 1.51
CA PHE A 205 -21.51 13.69 1.22
C PHE A 205 -22.63 14.07 0.24
N PHE A 206 -23.31 15.20 0.44
CA PHE A 206 -24.42 15.62 -0.43
C PHE A 206 -23.98 15.95 -1.85
N PHE A 207 -22.79 16.53 -2.00
CA PHE A 207 -22.24 16.82 -3.32
C PHE A 207 -21.87 15.53 -4.06
N ARG A 208 -21.27 14.56 -3.35
CA ARG A 208 -20.96 13.24 -3.89
C ARG A 208 -22.21 12.49 -4.34
N GLU A 209 -23.27 12.55 -3.55
CA GLU A 209 -24.59 12.00 -3.89
C GLU A 209 -25.23 12.71 -5.08
N PHE A 210 -25.09 14.03 -5.17
CA PHE A 210 -25.54 14.80 -6.33
C PHE A 210 -24.82 14.37 -7.61
N VAL A 211 -23.48 14.23 -7.57
CA VAL A 211 -22.70 13.73 -8.70
C VAL A 211 -23.08 12.30 -9.05
N ARG A 212 -23.28 11.43 -8.04
CA ARG A 212 -23.75 10.05 -8.21
C ARG A 212 -25.11 10.00 -8.90
N ALA A 213 -26.05 10.87 -8.53
CA ALA A 213 -27.37 10.94 -9.16
C ALA A 213 -27.32 11.43 -10.61
N LEU A 214 -26.36 12.31 -10.95
CA LEU A 214 -26.16 12.80 -12.31
C LEU A 214 -25.46 11.77 -13.21
N ASN A 215 -24.36 11.19 -12.72
CA ASN A 215 -23.57 10.21 -13.45
C ASN A 215 -22.90 9.20 -12.48
N PRO A 216 -23.53 8.02 -12.26
CA PRO A 216 -23.00 6.97 -11.40
C PRO A 216 -21.64 6.43 -11.83
N ALA A 217 -21.34 6.44 -13.13
CA ALA A 217 -20.06 5.95 -13.65
C ALA A 217 -18.92 6.92 -13.35
N TYR A 218 -19.18 8.23 -13.48
CA TYR A 218 -18.21 9.27 -13.15
C TYR A 218 -17.94 9.35 -11.65
N HIS A 219 -18.94 9.11 -10.80
CA HIS A 219 -18.79 9.16 -9.34
C HIS A 219 -17.64 8.26 -8.82
N LYS A 220 -17.40 7.11 -9.45
CA LYS A 220 -16.30 6.20 -9.09
C LYS A 220 -14.91 6.75 -9.45
N ILE A 221 -14.86 7.65 -10.41
CA ILE A 221 -13.63 8.27 -10.95
C ILE A 221 -13.41 9.66 -10.34
N LEU A 222 -14.43 10.21 -9.65
CA LEU A 222 -14.40 11.54 -9.06
C LEU A 222 -13.16 11.70 -8.16
N HIS A 223 -12.29 12.63 -8.55
CA HIS A 223 -11.05 12.90 -7.85
C HIS A 223 -11.29 13.55 -6.48
N HIS A 224 -10.45 13.19 -5.51
CA HIS A 224 -10.39 13.89 -4.24
C HIS A 224 -9.93 15.34 -4.42
N ARG A 225 -10.26 16.18 -3.43
CA ARG A 225 -9.90 17.60 -3.38
C ARG A 225 -8.45 17.87 -3.78
N ASP A 226 -7.53 17.08 -3.25
CA ASP A 226 -6.10 17.32 -3.44
C ASP A 226 -5.65 17.09 -4.89
N ALA A 227 -6.26 16.13 -5.59
CA ALA A 227 -5.98 15.89 -7.00
C ALA A 227 -6.52 17.02 -7.90
N LEU A 228 -7.74 17.51 -7.64
CA LEU A 228 -8.29 18.63 -8.42
C LEU A 228 -7.54 19.95 -8.16
N ARG A 229 -7.06 20.14 -6.93
CA ARG A 229 -6.28 21.33 -6.56
C ARG A 229 -4.89 21.34 -7.17
N THR A 230 -4.20 20.20 -7.31
CA THR A 230 -2.79 20.21 -7.74
C THR A 230 -2.61 20.10 -9.24
N THR A 231 -3.43 19.33 -9.96
CA THR A 231 -3.23 19.16 -11.41
C THR A 231 -4.13 20.05 -12.25
N HIS A 232 -5.39 20.22 -11.88
CA HIS A 232 -6.34 20.96 -12.73
C HIS A 232 -6.31 22.47 -12.50
N LEU A 233 -6.04 22.95 -11.28
CA LEU A 233 -5.86 24.39 -11.05
C LEU A 233 -4.64 24.95 -11.77
N ASP A 234 -3.50 24.26 -11.74
CA ASP A 234 -2.28 24.75 -12.38
C ASP A 234 -2.46 24.84 -13.91
N MET A 235 -3.13 23.84 -14.49
CA MET A 235 -3.50 23.84 -15.91
C MET A 235 -4.44 25.00 -16.26
N LEU A 236 -5.54 25.16 -15.50
CA LEU A 236 -6.49 26.25 -15.71
C LEU A 236 -5.86 27.63 -15.50
N TYR A 237 -4.98 27.76 -14.52
CA TYR A 237 -4.24 29.00 -14.27
C TYR A 237 -3.35 29.35 -15.45
N THR A 238 -2.61 28.37 -15.97
CA THR A 238 -1.75 28.54 -17.15
C THR A 238 -2.58 28.94 -18.37
N GLU A 239 -3.67 28.24 -18.66
CA GLU A 239 -4.55 28.54 -19.79
C GLU A 239 -5.19 29.93 -19.68
N VAL A 240 -5.66 30.30 -18.48
CA VAL A 240 -6.22 31.64 -18.24
C VAL A 240 -5.13 32.71 -18.34
N GLN A 241 -3.93 32.45 -17.83
CA GLN A 241 -2.80 33.37 -17.91
C GLN A 241 -2.41 33.62 -19.37
N GLU A 242 -2.23 32.58 -20.17
CA GLU A 242 -1.91 32.68 -21.60
C GLU A 242 -2.98 33.48 -22.35
N ASN A 243 -4.26 33.20 -22.09
CA ASN A 243 -5.37 33.93 -22.71
C ASN A 243 -5.38 35.41 -22.30
N VAL A 244 -5.12 35.71 -21.02
CA VAL A 244 -5.06 37.09 -20.50
C VAL A 244 -3.85 37.82 -21.07
N GLU A 245 -2.69 37.18 -21.17
CA GLU A 245 -1.47 37.75 -21.76
C GLU A 245 -1.67 38.04 -23.24
N CYS A 246 -2.25 37.09 -24.01
CA CYS A 246 -2.59 37.32 -25.42
C CYS A 246 -3.57 38.50 -25.60
N CYS A 247 -4.60 38.58 -24.75
CA CYS A 247 -5.55 39.70 -24.78
C CYS A 247 -4.87 41.02 -24.40
N LEU A 248 -4.01 41.01 -23.39
CA LEU A 248 -3.26 42.19 -22.96
C LEU A 248 -2.31 42.64 -24.08
N ASP A 249 -1.62 41.72 -24.75
CA ASP A 249 -0.72 42.01 -25.85
C ASP A 249 -1.42 42.61 -27.06
N ALA A 250 -2.62 42.13 -27.38
CA ALA A 250 -3.46 42.68 -28.45
C ALA A 250 -3.91 44.13 -28.20
N ILE A 251 -4.01 44.57 -26.93
CA ILE A 251 -4.44 45.93 -26.59
C ILE A 251 -3.29 46.93 -26.85
N PRO A 252 -3.51 48.00 -27.63
CA PRO A 252 -2.52 49.05 -27.81
C PRO A 252 -2.38 49.90 -26.54
N GLY A 253 -1.14 50.24 -26.17
CA GLY A 253 -0.86 51.08 -25.01
C GLY A 253 0.45 50.71 -24.34
N LYS A 254 0.86 51.50 -23.35
CA LYS A 254 1.98 51.15 -22.47
C LYS A 254 1.46 50.28 -21.33
N GLU A 255 2.23 49.25 -21.00
CA GLU A 255 1.95 48.40 -19.85
C GLU A 255 2.33 49.12 -18.56
N THR A 256 1.44 49.06 -17.59
CA THR A 256 1.61 49.63 -16.25
C THR A 256 1.41 48.56 -15.19
N LEU A 257 2.28 48.57 -14.18
CA LEU A 257 2.21 47.70 -13.01
C LEU A 257 1.67 48.49 -11.82
N GLY A 258 0.49 48.13 -11.33
CA GLY A 258 -0.08 48.61 -10.08
C GLY A 258 0.32 47.71 -8.92
N LEU A 259 0.84 48.29 -7.85
CA LEU A 259 1.15 47.58 -6.61
C LEU A 259 0.27 48.15 -5.50
N ASP A 260 -0.62 47.32 -4.95
CA ASP A 260 -1.49 47.69 -3.84
C ASP A 260 -1.21 46.79 -2.64
N GLY A 261 -0.54 47.35 -1.63
CA GLY A 261 -0.15 46.65 -0.41
C GLY A 261 -1.13 46.90 0.73
N LYS A 262 -1.57 45.83 1.39
CA LYS A 262 -2.32 45.90 2.64
C LYS A 262 -1.72 44.99 3.69
N THR A 263 -1.45 45.53 4.87
CA THR A 263 -1.11 44.75 6.06
C THR A 263 -2.36 44.51 6.89
N ASP A 264 -2.67 43.25 7.16
CA ASP A 264 -3.76 42.81 8.02
C ASP A 264 -3.47 43.14 9.50
N ILE A 265 -4.51 43.16 10.33
CA ILE A 265 -4.46 43.43 11.78
C ILE A 265 -3.57 42.39 12.50
N ARG A 266 -3.40 41.20 11.90
CA ARG A 266 -2.51 40.12 12.36
C ARG A 266 -1.05 40.26 11.90
N GLY A 267 -0.67 41.39 11.30
CA GLY A 267 0.69 41.66 10.83
C GLY A 267 1.08 40.96 9.52
N ARG A 268 0.13 40.32 8.83
CA ARG A 268 0.38 39.68 7.53
C ARG A 268 0.26 40.70 6.42
N SER A 269 1.31 40.86 5.62
CA SER A 269 1.32 41.79 4.49
C SER A 269 0.91 41.05 3.20
N THR A 270 -0.08 41.61 2.51
CA THR A 270 -0.55 41.15 1.19
C THR A 270 -0.28 42.24 0.18
N VAL A 271 0.27 41.89 -0.98
CA VAL A 271 0.48 42.82 -2.10
C VAL A 271 -0.30 42.29 -3.29
N ASN A 272 -1.27 43.07 -3.76
CA ASN A 272 -1.94 42.82 -5.03
C ASN A 272 -1.09 43.46 -6.13
N VAL A 273 -0.71 42.64 -7.11
CA VAL A 273 0.00 43.10 -8.30
C VAL A 273 -0.99 43.09 -9.45
N THR A 274 -1.24 44.25 -10.05
CA THR A 274 -2.18 44.40 -11.17
C THR A 274 -1.40 44.83 -12.40
N ARG A 275 -1.51 44.08 -13.50
CA ARG A 275 -1.01 44.50 -14.82
C ARG A 275 -2.17 45.10 -15.61
N SER A 276 -1.95 46.24 -16.24
CA SER A 276 -2.94 46.87 -17.12
C SER A 276 -2.25 47.58 -18.28
N LYS A 277 -2.97 47.76 -19.40
CA LYS A 277 -2.54 48.64 -20.49
C LYS A 277 -3.45 49.86 -20.56
N GLN A 278 -2.83 51.03 -20.68
CA GLN A 278 -3.55 52.29 -20.82
C GLN A 278 -3.27 52.90 -22.19
N ALA A 279 -4.35 53.16 -22.93
CA ALA A 279 -4.30 53.92 -24.19
C ALA A 279 -4.34 55.41 -23.87
N GLY A 280 -3.19 55.99 -23.52
CA GLY A 280 -3.06 57.42 -23.23
C GLY A 280 -1.65 57.94 -23.57
N HIS A 281 -1.59 59.14 -24.14
CA HIS A 281 -0.32 59.84 -24.36
C HIS A 281 0.20 60.37 -23.01
N LEU A 282 1.31 59.80 -22.54
CA LEU A 282 2.05 60.33 -21.40
C LEU A 282 2.92 61.51 -21.88
N TYR A 283 2.50 62.74 -21.61
CA TYR A 283 3.36 63.92 -21.78
C TYR A 283 4.15 64.14 -20.49
N VAL A 284 5.47 63.96 -20.56
CA VAL A 284 6.37 64.41 -19.50
C VAL A 284 6.69 65.87 -19.80
N LEU A 285 6.08 66.80 -19.05
CA LEU A 285 6.51 68.18 -19.01
C LEU A 285 7.47 68.33 -17.81
N GLU A 286 8.57 69.06 -18.00
CA GLU A 286 9.69 69.22 -17.04
C GLU A 286 9.30 69.71 -15.64
N ASN A 287 8.03 70.05 -15.37
CA ASN A 287 7.56 70.55 -14.06
C ASN A 287 6.29 69.86 -13.53
N GLY A 288 6.15 68.54 -13.73
CA GLY A 288 5.19 67.71 -12.99
C GLY A 288 4.21 66.93 -13.87
N ILE A 289 3.88 65.71 -13.42
CA ILE A 289 2.98 64.78 -14.11
C ILE A 289 1.52 65.24 -13.92
N ARG A 290 0.82 65.56 -15.02
CA ARG A 290 -0.64 65.68 -15.03
C ARG A 290 -1.25 64.62 -15.94
N TRP A 291 -2.25 63.93 -15.42
CA TRP A 291 -3.07 62.95 -16.12
C TRP A 291 -4.27 63.62 -16.81
N ARG A 292 -4.60 63.19 -18.03
CA ARG A 292 -5.90 63.49 -18.67
C ARG A 292 -6.55 62.15 -19.00
N GLU A 293 -7.69 61.86 -18.39
CA GLU A 293 -8.43 60.62 -18.61
C GLU A 293 -8.92 60.53 -20.06
N GLY A 294 -8.42 59.53 -20.78
CA GLY A 294 -9.05 58.96 -21.98
C GLY A 294 -9.67 57.60 -21.62
N ALA A 295 -10.72 57.21 -22.34
CA ALA A 295 -11.60 56.08 -22.05
C ALA A 295 -10.88 54.85 -21.45
N HIS A 296 -11.26 54.50 -20.21
CA HIS A 296 -10.78 53.32 -19.50
C HIS A 296 -11.39 52.06 -20.12
N TRP A 297 -10.57 51.23 -20.78
CA TRP A 297 -10.93 49.85 -21.08
C TRP A 297 -10.44 48.97 -19.93
N GLN A 298 -11.25 48.86 -18.87
CA GLN A 298 -10.99 47.90 -17.80
C GLN A 298 -11.45 46.52 -18.25
N VAL A 299 -10.51 45.61 -18.52
CA VAL A 299 -10.82 44.18 -18.49
C VAL A 299 -10.87 43.78 -17.00
N PRO A 300 -12.00 43.31 -16.45
CA PRO A 300 -12.09 42.96 -15.03
C PRO A 300 -11.33 41.65 -14.74
N CYS A 301 -10.01 41.68 -14.68
CA CYS A 301 -9.21 40.56 -14.21
C CYS A 301 -9.15 40.57 -12.67
N TRP A 302 -10.25 40.18 -12.03
CA TRP A 302 -10.31 39.98 -10.59
C TRP A 302 -9.75 38.60 -10.21
N TYR A 303 -8.43 38.48 -10.06
CA TYR A 303 -7.80 37.34 -9.38
C TYR A 303 -7.28 37.78 -8.01
N ARG A 304 -8.02 37.41 -6.96
CA ARG A 304 -7.59 37.56 -5.58
C ARG A 304 -6.97 36.25 -5.13
N ALA A 305 -5.68 36.05 -5.38
CA ALA A 305 -4.92 34.94 -4.83
C ALA A 305 -4.64 35.21 -3.34
N ALA A 306 -5.62 34.94 -2.48
CA ALA A 306 -5.38 34.89 -1.04
C ALA A 306 -4.87 33.48 -0.69
N TYR A 307 -3.54 33.32 -0.63
CA TYR A 307 -2.94 32.14 -0.01
C TYR A 307 -3.22 32.18 1.49
N TYR A 308 -4.12 31.31 1.94
CA TYR A 308 -4.21 30.90 3.33
C TYR A 308 -3.71 29.46 3.40
N TRP A 309 -2.54 29.28 4.03
CA TRP A 309 -2.12 28.00 4.60
C TRP A 309 -2.91 27.74 5.88
#